data_AF-A0A173T2K1-F1
#
_entry.id   AF-A0A173T2K1-F1
#
_cell.length_a   1.000
_cell.length_b   1.000
_cell.length_c   1.000
_cell.angle_alpha   90.00
_cell.angle_beta   90.00
_cell.angle_gamma   90.00
#
_symmetry.space_group_name_H-M   'P 1'
#
loop_
_entity.id
_entity.type
_entity.pdbx_description
1 polymer ?
#
loop_
_entity_poly.entity_id
_entity_poly.type
_entity_poly.pdbx_seq_one_letter_code
_entity_poly.pdbx_strand_id
1 'polypeptide(L)'
;MSVSMLRPFFISVAGVVVIVLVGFLCGILPESPFLAFIQAEEVNDYLSAINYFVPVDAFVTIGSAWLLAVVPWVVSQFAISGVKILGEWIPFT
;
A
#
# COMPACT_ATOMS: atom_id res chain seq x y z
N MET A 1 30.55 -3.07 -21.18
CA MET A 1 29.61 -3.73 -20.25
C MET A 1 29.41 -5.15 -20.75
N SER A 2 29.68 -6.18 -19.94
CA SER A 2 29.43 -7.57 -20.37
C SER A 2 27.94 -7.74 -20.67
N VAL A 3 27.59 -8.47 -21.73
CA VAL A 3 26.19 -8.76 -22.10
C VAL A 3 25.42 -9.40 -20.92
N SER A 4 26.13 -10.11 -20.04
CA SER A 4 25.59 -10.68 -18.79
C SER A 4 25.08 -9.64 -17.79
N MET A 5 25.50 -8.37 -17.90
CA MET A 5 25.12 -7.28 -16.99
C MET A 5 23.98 -6.41 -17.55
N LEU A 6 23.60 -6.62 -18.81
CA LEU A 6 22.56 -5.84 -19.49
C LEU A 6 21.15 -6.19 -18.94
N ARG A 7 20.89 -7.48 -18.73
CA ARG A 7 19.60 -7.99 -18.21
C ARG A 7 19.28 -7.50 -16.79
N PRO A 8 20.17 -7.63 -15.78
CA PRO A 8 19.90 -7.11 -14.44
C PRO A 8 19.80 -5.58 -14.40
N PHE A 9 20.50 -4.86 -15.29
CA PHE A 9 20.39 -3.41 -15.42
C PHE A 9 18.99 -2.97 -15.88
N PHE A 10 18.43 -3.57 -16.93
CA PHE A 10 17.08 -3.20 -17.37
C PHE A 10 15.99 -3.60 -16.36
N ILE A 11 16.18 -4.70 -15.63
CA ILE A 11 15.26 -5.09 -14.55
C ILE A 11 15.29 -4.07 -13.40
N SER A 12 16.48 -3.57 -13.01
CA SER A 12 16.57 -2.56 -11.96
C SER A 12 15.96 -1.22 -12.38
N VAL A 13 16.18 -0.79 -13.62
CA VAL A 13 15.56 0.42 -14.18
C VAL A 13 14.04 0.28 -14.20
N ALA A 14 13.51 -0.85 -14.67
CA ALA A 14 12.07 -1.12 -14.66
C ALA A 14 11.50 -1.09 -13.22
N GLY A 15 12.21 -1.68 -12.25
CA GLY A 15 11.83 -1.63 -10.84
C GLY A 15 11.74 -0.21 -10.28
N VAL A 16 12.73 0.64 -10.59
CA VAL A 16 12.73 2.06 -10.18
C VAL A 16 11.57 2.81 -10.80
N VAL A 17 11.28 2.58 -12.09
CA VAL A 17 10.15 3.23 -12.78
C VAL A 17 8.82 2.86 -12.12
N VAL A 18 8.62 1.59 -11.75
CA VAL A 18 7.41 1.15 -11.05
C VAL A 18 7.28 1.82 -9.69
N ILE A 19 8.36 1.89 -8.91
CA ILE A 19 8.34 2.53 -7.59
C ILE A 19 7.99 4.02 -7.70
N VAL A 20 8.58 4.73 -8.66
CA VAL A 20 8.29 6.16 -8.90
C VAL A 20 6.84 6.37 -9.32
N LEU A 21 6.30 5.52 -10.20
CA LEU A 21 4.90 5.58 -10.62
C LEU A 21 3.95 5.33 -9.46
N VAL A 22 4.21 4.31 -8.64
CA VAL A 22 3.41 4.02 -7.44
C VAL A 22 3.47 5.20 -6.47
N GLY A 23 4.66 5.74 -6.20
CA GLY A 23 4.83 6.91 -5.33
C GLY A 23 4.09 8.14 -5.85
N PHE A 24 4.14 8.40 -7.15
CA PHE A 24 3.39 9.48 -7.80
C PHE A 24 1.88 9.28 -7.68
N LEU A 25 1.38 8.06 -7.95
CA LEU A 25 -0.04 7.73 -7.82
C LEU A 25 -0.51 7.88 -6.37
N CYS A 26 0.27 7.41 -5.40
CA CYS A 26 0.01 7.61 -3.98
C CYS A 26 0.04 9.10 -3.57
N GLY A 27 0.85 9.93 -4.22
CA GLY A 27 0.94 11.37 -3.93
C GLY A 27 -0.21 12.21 -4.48
N ILE A 28 -0.95 11.73 -5.50
CA ILE A 28 -2.14 12.42 -6.03
C ILE A 28 -3.44 12.00 -5.32
N LEU A 29 -3.42 10.87 -4.60
CA LEU A 29 -4.55 10.40 -3.83
C LEU A 29 -4.71 11.29 -2.58
N PRO A 30 -5.93 11.74 -2.23
CA PRO A 30 -6.16 12.43 -0.98
C PRO A 30 -5.80 11.50 0.19
N GLU A 31 -5.33 12.06 1.33
CA GLU A 31 -4.93 11.27 2.50
C GLU A 31 -6.02 10.29 2.95
N SER A 32 -7.29 10.65 2.77
CA SER A 32 -8.43 9.75 2.93
C SER A 32 -9.55 10.13 1.97
N PRO A 33 -10.19 9.17 1.27
CA PRO A 33 -11.40 9.41 0.49
C PRO A 33 -12.60 9.80 1.37
N PHE A 34 -12.49 9.61 2.69
CA PHE A 34 -13.54 9.92 3.67
C PHE A 34 -13.35 11.28 4.35
N LEU A 35 -12.29 12.02 4.02
CA LEU A 35 -11.91 13.24 4.75
C LEU A 35 -13.02 14.31 4.71
N ALA A 36 -13.70 14.44 3.56
CA ALA A 36 -14.84 15.35 3.41
C ALA A 36 -16.07 14.97 4.27
N PHE A 37 -16.22 13.69 4.62
CA PHE A 37 -17.34 13.20 5.43
C PHE A 37 -17.03 13.27 6.92
N ILE A 38 -15.78 13.05 7.32
CA ILE A 38 -15.34 13.16 8.72
C ILE A 38 -15.35 14.62 9.19
N GLN A 39 -15.08 15.56 8.29
CA GLN A 39 -15.11 16.99 8.59
C GLN A 39 -16.51 17.60 8.52
N ALA A 40 -17.53 16.84 8.14
CA ALA A 40 -18.91 17.32 8.17
C ALA A 40 -19.37 17.47 9.62
N GLU A 41 -19.91 18.64 9.95
CA GLU A 41 -20.31 19.03 11.31
C GLU A 41 -21.31 18.02 11.92
N GLU A 42 -22.29 17.56 11.13
CA GLU A 42 -23.27 16.56 11.56
C GLU A 42 -22.63 15.23 12.00
N VAL A 43 -21.57 14.77 11.33
CA VAL A 43 -20.92 13.49 11.64
C VAL A 43 -20.14 13.59 12.95
N ASN A 44 -19.58 14.76 13.24
CA ASN A 44 -18.77 15.00 14.44
C ASN A 44 -19.62 14.96 15.72
N ASP A 45 -20.83 15.52 15.68
CA ASP A 45 -21.77 15.48 16.82
C ASP A 45 -22.19 14.05 17.18
N TYR A 46 -22.50 13.22 16.18
CA TYR A 46 -22.82 11.81 16.43
C TYR A 46 -21.59 11.00 16.87
N LEU A 47 -20.40 11.28 16.33
CA LEU A 47 -19.17 10.61 16.73
C LEU A 47 -18.83 10.87 18.20
N SER A 48 -19.07 12.09 18.70
CA SER A 48 -18.89 12.41 20.12
C SER A 48 -19.81 11.58 21.02
N ALA A 49 -21.09 11.46 20.64
CA ALA A 49 -22.05 10.62 21.37
C ALA A 49 -21.68 9.12 21.32
N ILE A 50 -21.19 8.63 20.18
CA ILE A 50 -20.76 7.24 20.02
C ILE A 50 -19.49 6.97 20.83
N ASN A 51 -18.53 7.91 20.85
CA ASN A 51 -17.28 7.80 21.59
C ASN A 51 -17.46 7.61 23.11
N TYR A 52 -18.56 8.11 23.67
CA TYR A 52 -18.93 7.86 25.06
C TYR A 52 -19.18 6.36 25.35
N PHE A 53 -19.72 5.62 24.38
CA PHE A 53 -20.04 4.19 24.54
C PHE A 53 -18.94 3.27 24.04
N VAL A 54 -18.29 3.65 22.94
CA VAL A 54 -17.27 2.85 22.26
C VAL A 54 -16.11 3.77 21.92
N PRO A 55 -14.88 3.53 22.40
CA PRO A 55 -13.73 4.41 22.12
C PRO A 55 -13.26 4.25 20.67
N VAL A 56 -13.96 4.85 19.71
CA VAL A 56 -13.75 4.68 18.27
C VAL A 56 -12.32 5.07 17.88
N ASP A 57 -11.77 6.13 18.48
CA ASP A 57 -10.39 6.56 18.26
C ASP A 57 -9.37 5.46 18.60
N ALA A 58 -9.59 4.73 19.70
CA ALA A 58 -8.73 3.60 20.08
C ALA A 58 -8.87 2.44 19.08
N PHE A 59 -10.07 2.14 18.60
CA PHE A 59 -10.29 1.11 17.58
C PHE A 59 -9.58 1.47 16.25
N VAL A 60 -9.68 2.73 15.82
CA VAL A 60 -9.02 3.21 14.60
C VAL A 60 -7.50 3.15 14.75
N THR A 61 -6.97 3.58 15.89
CA THR A 61 -5.53 3.53 16.19
C THR A 61 -5.00 2.09 16.18
N ILE A 62 -5.69 1.17 16.84
CA ILE A 62 -5.28 -0.25 16.87
C ILE A 62 -5.42 -0.88 15.48
N GLY A 63 -6.53 -0.62 14.78
CA GLY A 63 -6.77 -1.15 13.44
C GLY A 63 -5.73 -0.67 12.42
N SER A 64 -5.36 0.62 12.47
CA SER A 64 -4.31 1.17 11.61
C SER A 64 -2.93 0.60 11.93
N ALA A 65 -2.57 0.45 13.21
CA ALA A 65 -1.32 -0.20 13.61
C ALA A 65 -1.24 -1.67 13.13
N TRP A 66 -2.36 -2.40 13.24
CA TRP A 66 -2.47 -3.76 12.72
C TRP A 66 -2.32 -3.81 11.19
N LEU A 67 -2.98 -2.88 10.46
CA LEU A 67 -2.86 -2.78 9.00
C LEU A 67 -1.41 -2.49 8.59
N LEU A 68 -0.71 -1.59 9.28
CA LEU A 68 0.71 -1.31 9.01
C LEU A 68 1.60 -2.55 9.20
N ALA A 69 1.25 -3.44 10.14
CA ALA A 69 1.99 -4.68 10.35
C ALA A 69 1.66 -5.76 9.30
N VAL A 70 0.39 -5.87 8.89
CA VAL A 70 -0.08 -6.95 8.00
C VAL A 70 0.14 -6.63 6.52
N VAL A 71 0.02 -5.36 6.11
CA VAL A 71 0.16 -4.95 4.70
C VAL A 71 1.52 -5.37 4.10
N PRO A 72 2.69 -5.15 4.74
CA PRO A 72 3.97 -5.62 4.22
C PRO A 72 4.01 -7.14 4.01
N TRP A 73 3.43 -7.89 4.95
CA TRP A 73 3.35 -9.34 4.84
C TRP A 73 2.48 -9.77 3.65
N VAL A 74 1.28 -9.21 3.49
CA VAL A 74 0.39 -9.51 2.35
C VAL A 74 1.04 -9.14 1.02
N VAL A 75 1.65 -7.95 0.93
CA VAL A 75 2.35 -7.49 -0.29
C VAL A 75 3.50 -8.43 -0.64
N SER A 76 4.23 -8.94 0.35
CA SER A 76 5.31 -9.93 0.11
C SER A 76 4.79 -11.22 -0.51
N GLN A 77 3.60 -11.70 -0.14
CA GLN A 77 2.99 -12.91 -0.71
C GLN A 77 2.64 -12.72 -2.19
N PHE A 78 2.11 -11.56 -2.56
CA PHE A 78 1.84 -11.22 -3.95
C PHE A 78 3.14 -11.11 -4.76
N ALA A 79 4.18 -10.48 -4.23
CA ALA A 79 5.47 -10.37 -4.89
C ALA A 79 6.10 -11.75 -5.15
N ILE A 80 6.13 -12.63 -4.14
CA ILE A 80 6.65 -14.00 -4.27
C ILE A 80 5.84 -14.79 -5.31
N SER A 81 4.52 -14.68 -5.28
CA SER A 81 3.64 -15.36 -6.24
C SER A 81 3.85 -14.84 -7.67
N GLY A 82 4.01 -13.52 -7.84
CA GLY A 82 4.34 -12.91 -9.12
C GLY A 82 5.68 -13.39 -9.67
N VAL A 83 6.72 -13.48 -8.85
CA VAL A 83 8.04 -14.02 -9.26
C VAL A 83 7.92 -15.48 -9.72
N LYS A 84 7.15 -16.30 -9.01
CA LYS A 84 6.93 -17.71 -9.40
C LYS A 84 6.26 -17.81 -10.77
N ILE A 85 5.17 -17.08 -10.97
CA ILE A 85 4.45 -17.04 -12.24
C ILE A 85 5.41 -16.61 -13.36
N LEU A 86 6.14 -15.50 -13.18
CA LEU A 86 7.10 -15.02 -14.18
C LEU A 86 8.21 -16.03 -14.48
N GLY A 87 8.68 -16.78 -13.48
CA GLY A 87 9.68 -17.84 -13.67
C GLY A 87 9.16 -19.08 -14.41
N GLU A 88 7.85 -19.34 -14.36
CA GLU A 88 7.22 -20.39 -15.18
C GLU A 88 7.12 -19.97 -16.65
N TRP A 89 6.80 -18.69 -16.93
CA TRP A 89 6.67 -18.17 -18.29
C TRP A 89 7.99 -17.79 -18.96
N ILE A 90 9.00 -17.42 -18.17
CA ILE A 90 10.32 -17.03 -18.64
C ILE A 90 11.34 -17.94 -17.94
N PRO A 91 11.77 -19.05 -18.57
CA PRO A 91 12.80 -19.89 -17.97
C PRO A 91 14.07 -19.05 -17.80
N PHE A 92 14.48 -18.83 -16.55
CA PHE A 92 15.72 -18.14 -16.21
C PHE A 92 16.93 -19.09 -16.40
N THR A 93 17.02 -19.72 -17.57
CA THR A 93 18.20 -20.45 -18.06
C THR A 93 18.97 -19.55 -19.02
#